data_AF-Q1YRV1-F1
#
_entry.id   AF-Q1YRV1-F1
#
_cell.length_a   1.000
_cell.length_b   1.000
_cell.length_c   1.000
_cell.angle_alpha   90.00
_cell.angle_beta   90.00
_cell.angle_gamma   90.00
#
_symmetry.space_group_name_H-M   'P 1'
#
loop_
_entity.id
_entity.type
_entity.pdbx_description
1 polymer ?
#
loop_
_entity_poly.entity_id
_entity_poly.type
_entity_poly.pdbx_seq_one_letter_code
_entity_poly.pdbx_strand_id
1 'polypeptide(L)' 'MYFESIEALLNMSGHGVYVWSSVAVTLAAMLWLVSAPLLNHRALLKEVNRDIQRQQDRELALKATVPTDNHKESH' A
#
# COMPACT_ATOMS: atom_id res chain seq x y z
N MET A 1 26.74 38.00 12.52
CA MET A 1 25.91 36.78 12.55
C MET A 1 24.78 36.99 11.54
N TYR A 2 24.84 36.35 10.36
CA TYR A 2 23.94 36.63 9.21
C TYR A 2 22.88 35.53 9.01
N PHE A 3 22.50 34.87 10.11
CA PHE A 3 21.54 33.77 10.15
C PHE A 3 20.75 33.84 11.46
N GLU A 4 20.17 35.00 11.81
CA GLU A 4 19.44 35.09 13.09
C GLU A 4 18.08 34.37 13.09
N SER A 5 17.47 34.10 11.93
CA SER A 5 16.14 33.47 11.94
C SER A 5 15.85 32.67 10.68
N ILE A 6 15.33 31.44 10.85
CA ILE A 6 14.62 30.66 9.81
C ILE A 6 13.53 31.52 9.14
N GLU A 7 12.98 32.47 9.88
CA GLU A 7 12.01 33.47 9.45
C GLU A 7 12.54 34.43 8.36
N ALA A 8 13.84 34.79 8.36
CA ALA A 8 14.43 35.62 7.32
C ALA A 8 14.62 34.87 5.98
N LEU A 9 14.77 33.55 6.04
CA LEU A 9 14.77 32.67 4.86
C LEU A 9 13.34 32.42 4.34
N LEU A 10 12.37 32.29 5.24
CA LEU A 10 10.93 32.20 4.92
C LEU A 10 10.34 33.52 4.44
N ASN A 11 10.93 34.65 4.82
CA ASN A 11 10.39 35.98 4.55
C ASN A 11 11.44 36.88 3.89
N MET A 12 12.27 36.30 3.01
CA MET A 12 13.22 37.04 2.18
C MET A 12 12.44 38.06 1.35
N SER A 13 12.47 39.32 1.80
CA SER A 13 11.83 40.50 1.19
C SER A 13 10.34 40.37 0.84
N GLY A 14 9.56 39.55 1.58
CA GLY A 14 8.11 39.44 1.40
C GLY A 14 7.64 38.54 0.24
N HIS A 15 8.53 37.70 -0.33
CA HIS A 15 8.18 36.80 -1.45
C HIS A 15 8.24 35.31 -1.10
N GLY A 16 8.65 34.95 0.11
CA GLY A 16 8.79 33.55 0.49
C GLY A 16 7.46 32.79 0.50
N VAL A 17 6.31 33.46 0.68
CA VAL A 17 4.98 32.84 0.54
C VAL A 17 4.80 32.13 -0.80
N TYR A 18 5.30 32.70 -1.90
CA TYR A 18 5.17 32.09 -3.23
C TYR A 18 6.04 30.84 -3.38
N VAL A 19 7.28 30.90 -2.90
CA VAL A 19 8.23 29.78 -2.96
C VAL A 19 7.73 28.60 -2.13
N TRP A 20 7.30 28.87 -0.90
CA TRP A 20 6.75 27.83 -0.03
C TRP A 20 5.42 27.29 -0.53
N SER A 21 4.61 28.11 -1.20
CA SER A 21 3.37 27.62 -1.85
C SER A 21 3.69 26.65 -2.98
N SER A 22 4.65 26.97 -3.86
CA SER A 22 5.09 26.05 -4.91
C SER A 22 5.67 24.76 -4.33
N VAL A 23 6.56 24.87 -3.33
CA VAL A 23 7.14 23.71 -2.63
C VAL A 23 6.05 22.85 -1.98
N ALA A 24 5.08 23.47 -1.30
CA ALA A 24 3.97 22.77 -0.66
C ALA A 24 3.08 22.05 -1.68
N VAL A 25 2.76 22.69 -2.81
CA VAL A 25 1.97 22.07 -3.89
C VAL A 25 2.73 20.89 -4.50
N THR A 26 4.03 21.03 -4.75
CA THR A 26 4.87 19.93 -5.27
C THR A 26 4.95 18.78 -4.26
N LEU A 27 5.18 19.07 -2.98
CA LEU A 27 5.18 18.05 -1.91
C LEU A 27 3.82 17.35 -1.81
N ALA A 28 2.73 18.10 -1.87
CA ALA A 28 1.39 17.53 -1.86
C ALA A 28 1.15 16.62 -3.06
N ALA A 29 1.58 17.02 -4.26
CA ALA A 29 1.48 16.20 -5.46
C ALA A 29 2.33 14.92 -5.36
N MET A 30 3.56 15.00 -4.84
CA MET A 30 4.40 13.83 -4.59
C MET A 30 3.77 12.88 -3.57
N LEU A 31 3.28 13.42 -2.44
CA LEU A 31 2.59 12.63 -1.42
C LEU A 31 1.33 11.96 -1.97
N TRP A 32 0.56 12.67 -2.80
CA TRP A 32 -0.60 12.12 -3.47
C TRP A 32 -0.22 10.95 -4.40
N LEU A 33 0.83 11.13 -5.20
CA LEU A 33 1.32 10.12 -6.14
C LEU A 33 1.86 8.87 -5.42
N VAL A 34 2.41 9.01 -4.22
CA VAL A 34 2.89 7.88 -3.40
C VAL A 34 1.74 7.23 -2.62
N SER A 35 0.78 8.02 -2.17
CA SER A 35 -0.38 7.53 -1.41
C SER A 35 -1.29 6.67 -2.29
N ALA A 36 -1.57 7.09 -3.52
CA ALA A 36 -2.42 6.35 -4.45
C ALA A 36 -1.99 4.87 -4.66
N PRO A 37 -0.73 4.56 -5.04
CA PRO A 37 -0.28 3.18 -5.17
C PRO A 37 -0.24 2.47 -3.82
N LEU A 38 0.10 3.14 -2.72
CA LEU A 38 0.14 2.49 -1.40
C LEU A 38 -1.26 2.04 -0.94
N LEU A 39 -2.30 2.85 -1.15
CA LEU A 39 -3.68 2.46 -0.87
C LEU A 39 -4.15 1.34 -1.81
N ASN A 40 -3.84 1.43 -3.10
CA ASN A 40 -4.20 0.39 -4.08
C ASN A 40 -3.50 -0.94 -3.80
N HIS A 41 -2.24 -0.93 -3.39
CA HIS A 41 -1.50 -2.15 -3.06
C HIS A 41 -2.16 -2.91 -1.91
N ARG A 42 -2.65 -2.18 -0.90
CA ARG A 42 -3.36 -2.78 0.25
C ARG A 42 -4.73 -3.34 -0.15
N ALA A 43 -5.43 -2.69 -1.07
CA ALA A 43 -6.70 -3.18 -1.59
C ALA A 43 -6.53 -4.47 -2.40
N LEU A 44 -5.54 -4.52 -3.29
CA LEU A 44 -5.23 -5.70 -4.11
C LEU A 44 -4.82 -6.90 -3.25
N LEU A 45 -3.96 -6.69 -2.25
CA LEU A 45 -3.55 -7.76 -1.32
C LEU A 45 -4.73 -8.34 -0.54
N LYS A 46 -5.69 -7.49 -0.14
CA LYS A 46 -6.89 -7.93 0.57
C LYS A 46 -7.78 -8.82 -0.30
N GLU A 47 -7.87 -8.51 -1.59
CA GLU A 47 -8.66 -9.27 -2.56
C GLU A 47 -8.01 -10.62 -2.86
N VAL A 48 -6.71 -10.63 -3.15
CA VAL A 48 -5.93 -11.86 -3.39
C VAL A 48 -5.99 -12.80 -2.18
N ASN A 49 -5.82 -12.27 -0.96
CA ASN A 49 -5.89 -13.11 0.24
C ASN A 49 -7.26 -13.78 0.40
N ARG A 50 -8.34 -13.09 0.05
CA ARG A 50 -9.70 -13.65 0.14
C ARG A 50 -9.95 -14.75 -0.89
N ASP A 51 -9.38 -14.62 -2.08
CA ASP A 51 -9.49 -15.67 -3.10
C ASP A 51 -8.60 -16.88 -2.78
N ILE A 52 -7.41 -16.68 -2.20
CA ILE A 52 -6.57 -17.78 -1.70
C ILE A 52 -7.30 -18.61 -0.65
N GLN A 53 -7.97 -17.97 0.33
CA GLN A 53 -8.72 -18.71 1.35
C GLN A 53 -9.84 -19.57 0.75
N ARG A 54 -10.59 -19.02 -0.21
CA ARG A 54 -11.66 -19.77 -0.89
C ARG A 54 -11.13 -20.95 -1.70
N GLN A 55 -9.95 -20.81 -2.31
CA GLN A 55 -9.33 -21.91 -3.05
C GLN A 55 -8.88 -23.02 -2.11
N GLN A 56 -8.25 -22.67 -0.97
CA GLN A 56 -7.88 -23.66 0.06
C GLN A 56 -9.10 -24.42 0.60
N ASP A 57 -10.20 -23.73 0.91
CA ASP A 57 -11.43 -24.37 1.38
C ASP A 57 -12.00 -25.35 0.34
N ARG A 58 -11.94 -25.00 -0.95
CA ARG A 58 -12.37 -25.87 -2.05
C ARG A 58 -11.44 -27.06 -2.24
N GLU A 59 -10.12 -26.88 -2.13
CA GLU A 59 -9.15 -27.97 -2.23
C GLU A 59 -9.29 -28.96 -1.06
N LEU A 60 -9.52 -28.47 0.16
CA LEU A 60 -9.79 -29.31 1.32
C LEU A 60 -11.10 -30.08 1.17
N ALA A 61 -12.15 -29.43 0.68
CA ALA A 61 -13.41 -30.09 0.36
C ALA A 61 -13.23 -31.14 -0.75
N LEU A 62 -12.49 -30.81 -1.82
CA LEU A 62 -12.19 -31.76 -2.90
C LEU A 62 -11.43 -32.96 -2.36
N LYS A 63 -10.38 -32.73 -1.55
CA LYS A 63 -9.55 -33.78 -0.93
C LYS A 63 -10.34 -34.64 0.08
N ALA A 64 -11.36 -34.08 0.72
CA ALA A 64 -12.29 -34.82 1.59
C ALA A 64 -13.34 -35.62 0.79
N THR A 65 -13.70 -35.17 -0.42
CA THR A 65 -14.67 -35.85 -1.29
C THR A 65 -14.06 -36.83 -2.29
N VAL A 66 -12.77 -36.71 -2.62
CA VAL A 66 -12.02 -37.72 -3.38
C VAL A 66 -11.79 -38.88 -2.41
N PRO A 67 -12.49 -40.02 -2.57
CA PRO A 67 -12.20 -41.19 -1.77
C PRO A 67 -10.74 -41.52 -2.04
N THR A 68 -9.95 -41.62 -0.98
CA THR A 68 -8.69 -42.36 -1.05
C THR A 68 -9.09 -43.81 -1.25
N ASP A 69 -9.46 -44.14 -2.48
CA ASP A 69 -9.76 -45.49 -2.92
C ASP A 69 -8.44 -46.26 -2.89
N ASN A 70 -8.47 -47.31 -2.08
CA ASN A 70 -7.61 -48.49 -2.14
C ASN A 70 -6.11 -48.33 -1.85
N HIS A 71 -5.73 -48.58 -0.59
CA HIS A 71 -4.76 -49.63 -0.28
C HIS A 71 -4.72 -49.97 1.23
N LYS A 72 -5.74 -50.70 1.73
CA LYS A 72 -5.51 -51.69 2.79
C LYS A 72 -5.93 -53.03 2.22
N GLU A 73 -4.97 -53.57 1.48
CA GLU A 73 -4.74 -54.96 1.12
C GLU A 73 -5.78 -55.95 1.67
N SER A 74 -6.50 -56.54 0.73
CA SER A 74 -6.92 -57.93 0.83
C SER A 74 -5.74 -58.79 1.26
N HIS A 75 -5.90 -59.54 2.35
CA HIS A 75 -5.51 -60.95 2.56
C HIS A 75 -5.27 -61.25 4.04
#